data_AF-A0A2N7QF29-F1
#
_entry.id   AF-A0A2N7QF29-F1
#
_cell.length_a   1.000
_cell.length_b   1.000
_cell.length_c   1.000
_cell.angle_alpha   90.00
_cell.angle_beta   90.00
_cell.angle_gamma   90.00
#
_symmetry.space_group_name_H-M   'P 1'
#
loop_
_entity.id
_entity.type
_entity.pdbx_description
1 polymer ?
#
loop_
_entity_poly.entity_id
_entity_poly.type
_entity_poly.pdbx_seq_one_letter_code
_entity_poly.pdbx_strand_id
1 'polypeptide(L)'
;MQINLQPFLVCAKTISDAWFQIIYNILDRSYLQPIQKGSFEKEQIRYQLPSLVVFIERPWEDMVPEIPPHLGIPSPTNMEFIEEYFAEYLMNPEL
;
A
#
# COMPACT_ATOMS: atom_id res chain seq x y z
N MET A 1 13.03 7.71 20.91
CA MET A 1 12.93 7.81 19.43
C MET A 1 11.83 8.81 19.12
N GLN A 2 12.16 9.91 18.45
CA GLN A 2 11.16 10.92 18.10
C GLN A 2 10.59 10.56 16.73
N ILE A 3 9.29 10.25 16.66
CA ILE A 3 8.62 9.93 15.40
C ILE A 3 8.27 11.24 14.70
N ASN A 4 8.68 11.39 13.44
CA ASN A 4 8.29 12.54 12.63
C ASN A 4 6.85 12.35 12.15
N LEU A 5 5.90 13.13 12.69
CA LEU A 5 4.48 13.04 12.32
C LEU A 5 4.10 13.86 11.08
N GLN A 6 5.07 14.49 10.41
CA GLN A 6 4.80 15.22 9.18
C GLN A 6 4.29 14.27 8.09
N PRO A 7 3.22 14.62 7.37
CA PRO A 7 2.72 13.81 6.27
C PRO A 7 3.79 13.59 5.20
N PHE A 8 3.99 12.33 4.81
CA PHE A 8 4.71 12.03 3.58
C PHE A 8 3.78 12.32 2.40
N LEU A 9 4.14 13.31 1.59
CA LEU A 9 3.38 13.72 0.42
C LEU A 9 3.90 13.00 -0.82
N VAL A 10 3.02 12.31 -1.53
CA VAL A 10 3.28 11.67 -2.82
C VAL A 10 2.38 12.32 -3.87
N CYS A 11 3.00 12.84 -4.93
CA CYS A 11 2.31 13.31 -6.13
C CYS A 11 2.71 12.38 -7.27
N ALA A 12 1.80 11.54 -7.72
CA ALA A 12 2.05 10.48 -8.68
C ALA A 12 1.18 10.64 -9.93
N LYS A 13 1.68 10.07 -11.02
CA LYS A 13 1.03 10.10 -12.33
C LYS A 13 -0.09 9.07 -12.42
N THR A 14 0.15 7.85 -11.92
CA THR A 14 -0.76 6.69 -11.96
C THR A 14 -0.77 5.96 -10.61
N ILE A 15 -1.62 4.93 -10.45
CA ILE A 15 -1.68 4.11 -9.23
C ILE A 15 -0.38 3.31 -9.06
N SER A 16 0.18 2.74 -10.13
CA SER A 16 1.46 2.03 -10.03
C SER A 16 2.59 2.95 -9.62
N ASP A 17 2.67 4.16 -10.19
CA ASP A 17 3.67 5.17 -9.83
C ASP A 17 3.57 5.53 -8.33
N ALA A 18 2.36 5.77 -7.83
CA ALA A 18 2.13 6.01 -6.41
C ALA A 18 2.64 4.84 -5.55
N TRP A 19 2.27 3.61 -5.92
CA TRP A 19 2.65 2.41 -5.18
C TRP A 19 4.17 2.25 -5.10
N PHE A 20 4.88 2.36 -6.22
CA PHE A 20 6.33 2.24 -6.24
C PHE A 20 7.03 3.38 -5.49
N GLN A 21 6.54 4.62 -5.60
CA GLN A 21 7.08 5.74 -4.82
C GLN A 21 6.92 5.50 -3.31
N ILE A 22 5.78 4.99 -2.86
CA ILE A 22 5.53 4.68 -1.44
C ILE A 22 6.46 3.56 -0.97
N ILE A 23 6.53 2.44 -1.70
CA ILE A 23 7.39 1.30 -1.34
C ILE A 23 8.85 1.70 -1.29
N TYR A 24 9.32 2.50 -2.25
CA TYR A 24 10.71 2.98 -2.24
C TYR A 24 11.00 3.86 -1.01
N ASN A 25 10.09 4.79 -0.69
CA ASN A 25 10.29 5.74 0.38
C ASN A 25 10.04 5.18 1.79
N ILE A 26 9.31 4.06 1.93
CA ILE A 26 9.00 3.49 3.25
C ILE A 26 10.26 3.08 4.01
N LEU A 27 11.33 2.70 3.30
CA LEU A 27 12.59 2.28 3.92
C LEU A 27 13.29 3.43 4.67
N ASP A 28 13.14 4.67 4.19
CA ASP A 28 13.81 5.85 4.76
C ASP A 28 12.89 6.73 5.61
N ARG A 29 11.58 6.72 5.33
CA ARG A 29 10.61 7.66 5.91
C ARG A 29 9.76 7.08 7.04
N SER A 30 9.86 5.77 7.27
CA SER A 30 9.03 5.08 8.26
C SER A 30 9.71 4.98 9.63
N TYR A 31 8.93 4.53 10.62
CA TYR A 31 9.46 4.02 11.87
C TYR A 31 9.18 2.51 11.96
N LEU A 32 9.99 1.82 12.76
CA LEU A 32 9.78 0.42 13.06
C LEU A 32 8.71 0.26 14.15
N GLN A 33 7.64 -0.46 13.81
CA GLN A 33 6.57 -0.81 14.72
C GLN A 33 6.62 -2.33 15.01
N PRO A 34 6.81 -2.76 16.28
CA PRO A 34 6.59 -4.15 16.65
C PRO A 34 5.12 -4.54 16.44
N ILE A 35 4.86 -5.70 15.83
CA ILE A 35 3.49 -6.16 15.60
C ILE A 35 2.85 -6.55 16.94
N GLN A 36 1.71 -5.92 17.27
CA GLN A 36 1.06 -6.05 18.58
C GLN A 36 -0.08 -7.08 18.62
N LYS A 37 -0.63 -7.47 17.46
CA LYS A 37 -1.75 -8.43 17.33
C LYS A 37 -1.69 -9.15 15.98
N GLY A 38 -2.30 -10.33 15.91
CA GLY A 38 -2.45 -11.12 14.68
C GLY A 38 -1.39 -12.23 14.57
N SER A 39 -1.28 -12.85 13.39
CA SER A 39 -0.47 -14.06 13.16
C SER A 39 1.04 -13.89 13.42
N PHE A 40 1.52 -12.65 13.57
CA PHE A 40 2.94 -12.32 13.76
C PHE A 40 3.18 -11.46 15.02
N GLU A 41 2.25 -11.51 15.97
CA GLU A 41 2.36 -10.78 17.24
C GLU A 41 3.71 -11.07 17.93
N LYS A 42 4.43 -10.00 18.33
CA LYS A 42 5.73 -10.04 19.04
C LYS A 42 6.91 -10.67 18.29
N GLU A 43 6.69 -11.28 17.14
CA GLU A 43 7.75 -11.96 16.35
C GLU A 43 8.33 -11.07 15.26
N GLN A 44 7.55 -10.14 14.73
CA GLN A 44 7.94 -9.35 13.57
C GLN A 44 7.83 -7.84 13.80
N ILE A 45 8.55 -7.11 12.97
CA ILE A 45 8.54 -5.65 12.88
C ILE A 45 7.94 -5.22 11.54
N ARG A 46 7.24 -4.09 11.54
CA ARG A 46 6.66 -3.46 10.35
C ARG A 46 7.26 -2.07 10.18
N TYR A 47 7.64 -1.74 8.95
CA TYR A 47 7.88 -0.35 8.55
C TYR A 47 6.53 0.37 8.44
N GLN A 48 6.33 1.42 9.24
CA GLN A 48 5.08 2.16 9.27
C GLN A 48 5.30 3.65 8.99
N LEU A 49 4.55 4.18 8.02
CA LEU A 49 4.46 5.62 7.82
C LEU A 49 3.51 6.22 8.87
N PRO A 50 3.89 7.29 9.56
CA PRO A 50 3.03 7.95 10.55
C PRO A 50 1.88 8.71 9.90
N SER A 51 2.08 9.24 8.68
CA SER A 51 1.05 9.91 7.89
C SER A 51 1.46 9.89 6.40
N LEU A 52 0.49 9.68 5.51
CA LEU A 52 0.67 9.61 4.06
C LEU A 52 -0.47 10.39 3.40
N VAL A 53 -0.12 11.24 2.42
CA VAL A 53 -1.07 11.92 1.54
C VAL A 53 -0.66 11.63 0.10
N VAL A 54 -1.60 11.14 -0.71
CA VAL A 54 -1.34 10.76 -2.10
C VAL A 54 -2.26 11.53 -3.03
N PHE A 55 -1.68 12.21 -4.01
CA PHE A 55 -2.38 12.78 -5.15
C PHE A 55 -2.02 11.95 -6.39
N ILE A 56 -3.03 11.49 -7.12
CA ILE A 56 -2.84 10.70 -8.34
C ILE A 56 -3.50 11.46 -9.50
N GLU A 57 -2.71 11.82 -10.51
CA GLU A 57 -3.17 12.64 -11.63
C GLU A 57 -4.14 11.89 -12.54
N ARG A 58 -3.83 10.64 -12.89
CA ARG A 58 -4.60 9.82 -13.84
C ARG A 58 -4.84 8.42 -13.27
N PRO A 59 -5.68 8.28 -12.22
CA PRO A 59 -5.93 7.00 -11.55
C PRO A 59 -6.67 5.97 -12.40
N TRP A 60 -7.17 6.34 -13.57
CA TRP A 60 -7.88 5.43 -14.49
C TRP A 60 -6.95 4.77 -15.53
N GLU A 61 -5.67 5.12 -15.58
CA GLU A 61 -4.72 4.53 -16.53
C GLU A 61 -4.24 3.14 -16.10
N ASP A 62 -4.22 2.85 -14.80
CA ASP A 62 -3.89 1.56 -14.23
C ASP A 62 -4.62 1.37 -12.89
N MET A 63 -4.81 0.11 -12.49
CA MET A 63 -5.43 -0.24 -11.20
C MET A 63 -4.58 -1.20 -10.39
N VAL A 64 -3.82 -2.06 -11.07
CA VAL A 64 -2.98 -3.09 -10.45
C VAL A 64 -1.52 -2.75 -10.74
N PRO A 65 -0.70 -2.46 -9.72
CA PRO A 65 0.75 -2.39 -9.89
C PRO A 65 1.29 -3.74 -10.36
N GLU A 66 1.98 -3.76 -11.50
CA GLU A 66 2.58 -4.99 -12.03
C GLU A 66 4.04 -5.14 -11.59
N ILE A 67 4.36 -6.29 -11.00
CA ILE A 67 5.74 -6.65 -10.68
C ILE A 67 6.32 -7.49 -11.82
N PRO A 68 7.54 -7.18 -12.32
CA PRO A 68 8.17 -7.97 -13.37
C PRO A 68 8.28 -9.45 -12.97
N PRO A 69 7.78 -10.40 -13.80
CA PRO A 69 7.69 -11.82 -13.43
C PRO A 69 9.03 -12.47 -13.05
N HIS A 70 10.13 -11.97 -13.63
CA HIS A 70 11.48 -12.50 -13.39
C HIS A 70 12.02 -12.20 -11.98
N LEU A 71 11.36 -11.33 -11.20
CA LEU A 71 11.74 -11.04 -9.82
C LEU A 71 11.19 -12.08 -8.81
N GLY A 72 10.26 -12.95 -9.24
CA GLY A 72 9.65 -13.96 -8.36
C GLY A 72 8.79 -13.39 -7.22
N ILE A 73 8.49 -12.08 -7.27
CA ILE A 73 7.65 -11.37 -6.31
C ILE A 73 6.26 -11.21 -6.96
N PRO A 74 5.17 -11.62 -6.30
CA PRO A 74 3.83 -11.45 -6.85
C PRO A 74 3.45 -9.96 -6.88
N SER A 75 2.62 -9.58 -7.84
CA SER A 75 1.92 -8.29 -7.80
C SER A 75 1.11 -8.16 -6.51
N PRO A 76 0.95 -6.94 -5.95
CA PRO A 76 0.27 -6.73 -4.68
C PRO A 76 -1.22 -7.11 -4.70
N THR A 77 -1.83 -7.19 -5.88
CA THR A 77 -3.22 -7.61 -6.09
C THR A 77 -3.42 -8.04 -7.56
N ASN A 78 -4.64 -8.35 -7.96
CA ASN A 78 -5.05 -8.66 -9.33
C ASN A 78 -6.49 -8.16 -9.59
N MET A 79 -6.92 -8.19 -10.85
CA MET A 79 -8.26 -7.68 -11.21
C MET A 79 -9.40 -8.53 -10.64
N GLU A 80 -9.25 -9.85 -10.58
CA GLU A 80 -10.24 -10.78 -10.01
C GLU A 80 -10.57 -10.40 -8.56
N PHE A 81 -9.54 -10.23 -7.73
CA PHE A 81 -9.69 -9.80 -6.34
C PHE A 81 -10.35 -8.42 -6.21
N ILE A 82 -10.01 -7.47 -7.10
CA ILE A 82 -10.62 -6.12 -7.08
C ILE A 82 -12.11 -6.21 -7.39
N GLU A 83 -12.48 -6.98 -8.41
CA GLU A 83 -13.87 -7.15 -8.84
C GLU A 83 -14.71 -7.87 -7.77
N GLU A 84 -14.19 -8.95 -7.19
CA GLU A 84 -14.82 -9.66 -6.07
C GLU A 84 -15.01 -8.74 -4.88
N TYR A 85 -13.96 -8.02 -4.46
CA TYR A 85 -14.04 -7.08 -3.35
C TYR A 85 -15.07 -5.97 -3.60
N PHE A 86 -15.13 -5.44 -4.82
CA PHE A 86 -16.13 -4.44 -5.18
C PHE A 86 -17.55 -4.99 -5.09
N ALA A 87 -17.81 -6.15 -5.66
CA ALA A 87 -19.14 -6.76 -5.70
C ALA A 87 -19.62 -7.24 -4.33
N GLU A 88 -18.76 -7.95 -3.60
CA GLU A 88 -19.15 -8.67 -2.38
C GLU A 88 -19.03 -7.83 -1.11
N TYR A 89 -18.17 -6.81 -1.11
CA TYR A 89 -17.93 -5.98 0.06
C TYR A 89 -18.44 -4.55 -0.10
N LEU A 90 -18.04 -3.84 -1.17
CA LEU A 90 -18.39 -2.42 -1.32
C LEU A 90 -19.83 -2.18 -1.78
N MET A 91 -20.35 -3.05 -2.66
CA MET A 91 -21.68 -2.92 -3.23
C MET A 91 -22.73 -3.80 -2.55
N ASN A 92 -22.34 -4.58 -1.55
CA ASN A 92 -23.24 -5.51 -0.87
C ASN A 92 -24.09 -4.77 0.17
N PRO A 93 -25.43 -4.66 -0.04
CA PRO A 93 -26.31 -3.94 0.87
C PRO A 93 -26.61 -4.70 2.17
N GLU A 94 -26.18 -5.96 2.29
CA GLU A 94 -26.40 -6.80 3.48
C GLU A 94 -25.26 -6.72 4.51
N LEU A 95 -24.13 -6.08 4.14
CA LEU A 95 -23.03 -5.72 5.05
C LEU A 95 -23.25 -4.32 5.65
#